data_AF-A0A9J6CWA1-F1
#
_entry.id   AF-A0A9J6CWA1-F1
#
_cell.length_a   1.000
_cell.length_b   1.000
_cell.length_c   1.000
_cell.angle_alpha   90.00
_cell.angle_beta   90.00
_cell.angle_gamma   90.00
#
_symmetry.space_group_name_H-M   'P 1'
#
loop_
_entity.id
_entity.type
_entity.pdbx_description
1 polymer ?
#
loop_
_entity_poly.entity_id
_entity_poly.type
_entity_poly.pdbx_seq_one_letter_code
_entity_poly.pdbx_strand_id
1 'polypeptide(L)'
;MSSDPIESFFGWLRKSAGSNDQTDARAVLSGIEKMLKTGIASKSDCSNVISVENSNSSSAMLRDQPVIAVQAAEYFPREALIALSENLSEGNELLPTPDIAALAMVGGYLARAIGERASCEECLSLLTKPGSSGTSDALIKHQDRGGILYPSGELLHVLYCLRKYIEVVLAKRRHLKHPLKEAVDNAANVLRERNLLVCTMLGRHEKLLDVLLTKFFRPIFTNFAMKVTDKHDFLRVFEVKPLSRKVLNL
;
A
#
# COMPACT_ATOMS: atom_id res chain seq x y z
N MET A 1 -16.72 23.82 -33.49
CA MET A 1 -18.15 23.59 -33.22
C MET A 1 -18.31 23.33 -31.74
N SER A 2 -19.25 24.04 -31.11
CA SER A 2 -19.44 24.16 -29.67
C SER A 2 -19.95 22.84 -29.08
N SER A 3 -19.08 22.11 -28.40
CA SER A 3 -19.55 21.14 -27.41
C SER A 3 -20.11 21.93 -26.23
N ASP A 4 -21.38 21.73 -25.92
CA ASP A 4 -22.03 22.27 -24.73
C ASP A 4 -21.15 21.96 -23.50
N PRO A 5 -20.88 22.91 -22.59
CA PRO A 5 -20.17 22.63 -21.33
C PRO A 5 -20.74 21.43 -20.58
N ILE A 6 -22.05 21.22 -20.66
CA ILE A 6 -22.76 20.09 -20.07
C ILE A 6 -22.38 18.78 -20.79
N GLU A 7 -22.36 18.79 -22.12
CA GLU A 7 -21.94 17.64 -22.92
C GLU A 7 -20.45 17.29 -22.70
N SER A 8 -19.62 18.32 -22.49
CA SER A 8 -18.21 18.16 -22.14
C SER A 8 -18.01 17.52 -20.76
N PHE A 9 -18.82 17.91 -19.77
CA PHE A 9 -18.85 17.30 -18.44
C PHE A 9 -19.24 15.82 -18.49
N PHE A 10 -20.35 15.49 -19.16
CA PHE A 10 -20.79 14.10 -19.29
C PHE A 10 -19.85 13.27 -20.18
N GLY A 11 -19.23 13.86 -21.19
CA GLY A 11 -18.19 13.22 -21.99
C GLY A 11 -16.95 12.89 -21.17
N TRP A 12 -16.55 13.76 -20.25
CA TRP A 12 -15.44 13.47 -19.33
C TRP A 12 -15.80 12.39 -18.31
N LEU A 13 -17.00 12.44 -17.72
CA LEU A 13 -17.47 11.41 -16.80
C LEU A 13 -17.43 10.02 -17.44
N ARG A 14 -17.95 9.89 -18.67
CA ARG A 14 -17.89 8.65 -19.44
C ARG A 14 -16.46 8.16 -19.68
N LYS A 15 -15.53 9.08 -19.99
CA LYS A 15 -14.10 8.75 -20.14
C LYS A 15 -13.46 8.30 -18.83
N SER A 16 -13.79 8.96 -17.72
CA SER A 16 -13.23 8.66 -16.40
C SER A 16 -13.73 7.33 -15.80
N ALA A 17 -14.89 6.87 -16.24
CA ALA A 17 -15.54 5.62 -15.81
C ALA A 17 -15.21 4.41 -16.71
N GLY A 18 -14.46 4.60 -17.81
CA GLY A 18 -13.86 3.49 -18.58
C GLY A 18 -14.71 2.83 -19.67
N SER A 19 -15.98 3.17 -19.86
CA SER A 19 -16.80 2.82 -21.06
C SER A 19 -18.20 3.45 -20.98
N ASN A 20 -18.91 3.53 -22.11
CA ASN A 20 -20.27 4.06 -22.23
C ASN A 20 -21.36 3.20 -21.56
N ASP A 21 -21.11 1.91 -21.31
CA ASP A 21 -22.19 0.95 -21.02
C ASP A 21 -22.37 0.54 -19.55
N GLN A 22 -21.56 1.04 -18.61
CA GLN A 22 -21.71 0.72 -17.18
C GLN A 22 -21.32 1.88 -16.25
N THR A 23 -21.99 3.03 -16.35
CA THR A 23 -21.90 4.07 -15.33
C THR A 23 -22.77 3.72 -14.13
N ASP A 24 -22.22 2.96 -13.17
CA ASP A 24 -22.80 2.82 -11.83
C ASP A 24 -22.60 4.14 -11.03
N ALA A 25 -23.44 4.35 -10.01
CA ALA A 25 -23.41 5.58 -9.21
C ALA A 25 -22.06 5.82 -8.49
N ARG A 26 -21.34 4.76 -8.12
CA ARG A 26 -20.01 4.84 -7.49
C ARG A 26 -18.94 5.25 -8.50
N ALA A 27 -19.02 4.77 -9.74
CA ALA A 27 -18.13 5.19 -10.82
C ALA A 27 -18.30 6.68 -11.13
N VAL A 28 -19.55 7.17 -11.15
CA VAL A 28 -19.86 8.61 -11.32
C VAL A 28 -19.33 9.43 -10.14
N LEU A 29 -19.57 9.00 -8.90
CA LEU A 29 -19.05 9.68 -7.71
C LEU A 29 -17.52 9.76 -7.71
N SER A 30 -16.84 8.66 -8.03
CA SER A 30 -15.38 8.64 -8.15
C SER A 30 -14.89 9.55 -9.27
N GLY A 31 -15.61 9.62 -10.39
CA GLY A 31 -15.32 10.55 -11.48
C GLY A 31 -15.42 12.01 -11.04
N ILE A 32 -16.53 12.40 -10.41
CA ILE A 32 -16.73 13.77 -9.91
C ILE A 32 -15.66 14.13 -8.86
N GLU A 33 -15.37 13.22 -7.94
CA GLU A 33 -14.34 13.42 -6.92
C GLU A 33 -12.96 13.64 -7.53
N LYS A 34 -12.60 12.83 -8.54
CA LYS A 34 -11.37 13.01 -9.31
C LYS A 34 -11.35 14.36 -10.04
N MET A 35 -12.48 14.79 -10.61
CA MET A 35 -12.60 16.06 -11.33
C MET A 35 -12.36 17.28 -10.42
N LEU A 36 -12.94 17.25 -9.21
CA LEU A 36 -12.78 18.31 -8.20
C LEU A 36 -11.36 18.31 -7.62
N LYS A 37 -10.79 17.13 -7.31
CA LYS A 37 -9.42 17.01 -6.77
C LYS A 37 -8.34 17.40 -7.76
N THR A 38 -8.61 17.29 -9.06
CA THR A 38 -7.65 17.62 -10.13
C THR A 38 -7.81 19.05 -10.67
N GLY A 39 -8.85 19.79 -10.24
CA GLY A 39 -9.11 21.15 -10.69
C GLY A 39 -9.50 21.26 -12.17
N ILE A 40 -9.88 20.15 -12.82
CA ILE A 40 -10.31 20.13 -14.23
C ILE A 40 -11.61 20.92 -14.42
N ALA A 41 -12.49 20.90 -13.42
CA ALA A 41 -13.59 21.82 -13.30
C ALA A 41 -13.26 22.81 -12.17
N SER A 42 -12.95 24.05 -12.56
CA SER A 42 -12.79 25.15 -11.61
C SER A 42 -14.13 25.83 -11.33
N LYS A 43 -14.22 26.47 -10.17
CA LYS A 43 -15.35 27.34 -9.81
C LYS A 43 -15.60 28.35 -10.94
N SER A 44 -16.87 28.53 -11.31
CA SER A 44 -17.28 29.68 -12.11
C SER A 44 -17.17 30.93 -11.25
N ASP A 45 -16.57 32.00 -11.77
CA ASP A 45 -16.45 33.29 -11.09
C ASP A 45 -17.80 33.88 -10.67
N CYS A 46 -18.90 33.36 -11.24
CA CYS A 46 -20.28 33.75 -10.93
C CYS A 46 -20.98 32.80 -9.93
N SER A 47 -20.27 31.89 -9.27
CA SER A 47 -20.89 30.93 -8.33
C SER A 47 -21.34 31.62 -7.04
N ASN A 48 -22.62 31.50 -6.74
CA ASN A 48 -23.35 32.00 -5.57
C ASN A 48 -23.19 31.12 -4.31
N VAL A 49 -22.26 30.15 -4.32
CA VAL A 49 -21.95 29.30 -3.16
C VAL A 49 -20.69 29.82 -2.46
N ILE A 50 -20.84 30.18 -1.18
CA ILE A 50 -19.74 30.60 -0.31
C ILE A 50 -18.92 29.36 0.08
N SER A 51 -17.63 29.33 -0.29
CA SER A 51 -16.71 28.26 0.10
C SER A 51 -15.86 28.70 1.28
N VAL A 52 -15.86 27.89 2.35
CA VAL A 52 -14.87 27.97 3.42
C VAL A 52 -13.55 27.39 2.88
N GLU A 53 -12.55 28.25 2.71
CA GLU A 53 -11.20 27.83 2.32
C GLU A 53 -10.53 27.09 3.48
N ASN A 54 -10.64 25.77 3.51
CA ASN A 54 -9.70 24.95 4.27
C ASN A 54 -8.42 24.79 3.44
N SER A 55 -7.50 25.72 3.66
CA SER A 55 -6.13 25.74 3.17
C SER A 55 -5.37 24.49 3.60
N ASN A 56 -5.48 23.40 2.83
CA ASN A 56 -4.58 22.23 2.93
C ASN A 56 -4.33 21.52 1.60
N SER A 57 -4.71 22.13 0.47
CA SER A 57 -4.30 21.65 -0.84
C SER A 57 -3.28 22.62 -1.42
N SER A 58 -2.07 22.58 -0.88
CA SER A 58 -0.92 23.18 -1.54
C SER A 58 -0.80 22.52 -2.91
N SER A 59 -1.21 23.28 -3.92
CA SER A 59 -0.86 23.07 -5.32
C SER A 59 0.66 23.08 -5.41
N ALA A 60 1.28 21.92 -5.17
CA ALA A 60 2.64 21.66 -5.57
C ALA A 60 2.61 21.60 -7.10
N MET A 61 2.77 22.77 -7.71
CA MET A 61 3.00 22.91 -9.13
C MET A 61 3.97 21.83 -9.59
N LEU A 62 3.64 21.28 -10.75
CA LEU A 62 4.49 20.53 -11.65
C LEU A 62 5.87 21.20 -11.78
N ARG A 63 6.76 20.97 -10.82
CA ARG A 63 8.19 21.05 -11.06
C ARG A 63 8.53 19.73 -11.70
N ASP A 64 8.94 19.81 -12.97
CA ASP A 64 9.79 18.80 -13.59
C ASP A 64 10.89 18.46 -12.57
N GLN A 65 10.71 17.34 -11.88
CA GLN A 65 11.84 16.70 -11.24
C GLN A 65 12.65 16.20 -12.43
N PRO A 66 13.89 16.70 -12.65
CA PRO A 66 14.74 16.07 -13.63
C PRO A 66 14.77 14.59 -13.27
N VAL A 67 14.48 13.74 -14.25
CA VAL A 67 14.81 12.32 -14.17
C VAL A 67 16.33 12.29 -14.12
N ILE A 68 16.88 12.54 -12.93
CA ILE A 68 18.25 12.20 -12.64
C ILE A 68 18.22 10.69 -12.77
N ALA A 69 18.75 10.20 -13.89
CA ALA A 69 19.26 8.85 -14.00
C ALA A 69 20.40 8.76 -12.98
N VAL A 70 20.04 8.74 -11.70
CA VAL A 70 20.91 8.28 -10.65
C VAL A 70 21.22 6.87 -11.09
N GLN A 71 22.49 6.58 -11.35
CA GLN A 71 22.95 5.21 -11.41
C GLN A 71 22.53 4.58 -10.08
N ALA A 72 21.34 3.98 -10.06
CA ALA A 72 20.78 3.44 -8.85
C ALA A 72 21.68 2.27 -8.53
N ALA A 73 22.46 2.42 -7.45
CA ALA A 73 23.14 1.33 -6.81
C ALA A 73 22.20 0.10 -6.81
N GLU A 74 22.58 -0.97 -7.51
CA GLU A 74 21.87 -2.27 -7.58
C GLU A 74 21.86 -3.00 -6.22
N TYR A 75 22.08 -2.29 -5.12
CA TYR A 75 22.22 -2.86 -3.79
C TYR A 75 20.94 -2.66 -2.98
N PHE A 76 20.63 -3.64 -2.13
CA PHE A 76 19.50 -3.55 -1.20
C PHE A 76 19.71 -2.42 -0.16
N PRO A 77 18.66 -1.67 0.26
CA PRO A 77 18.81 -0.59 1.24
C PRO A 77 19.19 -1.10 2.62
N ARG A 78 20.48 -0.95 2.99
CA ARG A 78 21.03 -1.37 4.28
C ARG A 78 20.35 -0.67 5.45
N GLU A 79 19.88 0.56 5.26
CA GLU A 79 19.13 1.33 6.25
C GLU A 79 17.83 0.63 6.64
N ALA A 80 17.18 -0.08 5.71
CA ALA A 80 15.98 -0.85 6.01
C ALA A 80 16.32 -2.01 6.96
N LEU A 81 17.46 -2.68 6.77
CA LEU A 81 17.91 -3.79 7.62
C LEU A 81 18.28 -3.32 9.03
N ILE A 82 18.96 -2.17 9.12
CA ILE A 82 19.28 -1.54 10.41
C ILE A 82 17.99 -1.21 11.15
N ALA A 83 17.06 -0.52 10.48
CA ALA A 83 15.77 -0.17 11.06
C ALA A 83 14.97 -1.41 11.50
N LEU A 84 14.95 -2.48 10.69
CA LEU A 84 14.26 -3.72 11.08
C LEU A 84 14.88 -4.32 12.35
N SER A 85 16.21 -4.40 12.40
CA SER A 85 16.93 -4.98 13.53
C SER A 85 16.76 -4.19 14.83
N GLU A 86 16.81 -2.85 14.75
CA GLU A 86 16.57 -1.95 15.87
C GLU A 86 15.13 -2.04 16.39
N ASN A 87 14.12 -1.93 15.50
CA ASN A 87 12.71 -1.97 15.90
C ASN A 87 12.32 -3.32 16.51
N LEU A 88 12.96 -4.43 16.12
CA LEU A 88 12.75 -5.75 16.73
C LEU A 88 13.42 -5.89 18.11
N SER A 89 14.39 -5.04 18.44
CA SER A 89 15.11 -5.06 19.71
C SER A 89 14.44 -4.17 20.76
N GLU A 90 13.73 -3.13 20.32
CA GLU A 90 12.91 -2.29 21.16
C GLU A 90 11.63 -3.06 21.53
N GLY A 91 11.57 -3.60 22.75
CA GLY A 91 10.39 -4.24 23.34
C GLY A 91 9.24 -3.27 23.62
N ASN A 92 8.91 -2.41 22.66
CA ASN A 92 7.87 -1.40 22.77
C ASN A 92 6.50 -2.08 22.72
N GLU A 93 5.71 -1.89 23.78
CA GLU A 93 4.29 -2.20 23.74
C GLU A 93 3.63 -1.41 22.61
N LEU A 94 2.98 -2.13 21.69
CA LEU A 94 2.27 -1.51 20.58
C LEU A 94 1.04 -0.80 21.12
N LEU A 95 1.05 0.53 21.06
CA LEU A 95 -0.12 1.33 21.40
C LEU A 95 -1.29 0.97 20.47
N PRO A 96 -2.51 0.83 21.02
CA PRO A 96 -3.67 0.47 20.24
C PRO A 96 -4.07 1.62 19.32
N THR A 97 -3.80 1.44 18.02
CA THR A 97 -4.22 2.35 16.95
C THR A 97 -5.02 1.60 15.90
N PRO A 98 -5.81 2.28 15.05
CA PRO A 98 -6.50 1.64 13.94
C PRO A 98 -5.56 0.84 13.02
N ASP A 99 -4.34 1.35 12.83
CA ASP A 99 -3.28 0.69 12.07
C ASP A 99 -2.84 -0.63 12.69
N ILE A 100 -2.69 -0.68 14.02
CA ILE A 100 -2.36 -1.92 14.74
C ILE A 100 -3.55 -2.89 14.68
N ALA A 101 -4.78 -2.40 14.76
CA ALA A 101 -5.95 -3.27 14.62
C ALA A 101 -6.08 -3.86 13.21
N ALA A 102 -5.77 -3.07 12.17
CA ALA A 102 -5.74 -3.54 10.80
C ALA A 102 -4.62 -4.58 10.61
N LEU A 103 -3.47 -4.34 11.22
CA LEU A 103 -2.34 -5.26 11.20
C LEU A 103 -2.67 -6.56 11.93
N ALA A 104 -3.39 -6.51 13.05
CA ALA A 104 -3.86 -7.69 13.77
C ALA A 104 -4.81 -8.53 12.89
N MET A 105 -5.74 -7.89 12.18
CA MET A 105 -6.59 -8.58 11.21
C MET A 105 -5.79 -9.28 10.10
N VAL A 106 -4.77 -8.60 9.55
CA VAL A 106 -3.86 -9.22 8.57
C VAL A 106 -3.07 -10.37 9.20
N GLY A 107 -2.57 -10.22 10.42
CA GLY A 107 -1.88 -11.26 11.16
C GLY A 107 -2.74 -12.49 11.40
N GLY A 108 -4.02 -12.30 11.73
CA GLY A 108 -5.00 -13.37 11.87
C GLY A 108 -5.25 -14.14 10.57
N TYR A 109 -5.36 -13.43 9.46
CA TYR A 109 -5.43 -14.04 8.13
C TYR A 109 -4.15 -14.83 7.78
N LEU A 110 -2.97 -14.26 8.08
CA LEU A 110 -1.69 -14.92 7.84
C LEU A 110 -1.55 -16.21 8.66
N ALA A 111 -1.90 -16.16 9.94
CA ALA A 111 -1.90 -17.33 10.81
C ALA A 111 -2.81 -18.43 10.27
N ARG A 112 -4.01 -18.07 9.81
CA ARG A 112 -4.94 -19.01 9.16
C ARG A 112 -4.33 -19.62 7.89
N ALA A 113 -3.81 -18.79 6.99
CA ALA A 113 -3.22 -19.23 5.73
C ALA A 113 -1.98 -20.11 5.91
N ILE A 114 -1.20 -19.87 6.98
CA ILE A 114 -0.06 -20.71 7.36
C ILE A 114 -0.54 -22.02 7.96
N GLY A 115 -1.54 -22.01 8.85
CA GLY A 115 -2.12 -23.23 9.42
C GLY A 115 -2.62 -24.19 8.35
N GLU A 116 -3.30 -23.67 7.32
CA GLU A 116 -3.79 -24.45 6.17
C GLU A 116 -2.67 -25.02 5.28
N ARG A 117 -1.48 -24.40 5.24
CA ARG A 117 -0.37 -24.79 4.36
C ARG A 117 0.74 -25.59 5.03
N ALA A 118 1.02 -25.30 6.29
CA ALA A 118 2.19 -25.80 7.00
C ALA A 118 1.90 -27.07 7.80
N SER A 119 0.63 -27.36 8.12
CA SER A 119 0.20 -28.54 8.90
C SER A 119 1.09 -28.79 10.13
N CYS A 120 1.46 -27.72 10.85
CA CYS A 120 2.36 -27.73 11.99
C CYS A 120 1.72 -26.96 13.13
N GLU A 121 1.37 -27.66 14.20
CA GLU A 121 0.66 -27.09 15.36
C GLU A 121 1.55 -26.12 16.15
N GLU A 122 2.85 -26.40 16.25
CA GLU A 122 3.80 -25.50 16.89
C GLU A 122 3.86 -24.14 16.16
N CYS A 123 4.04 -24.14 14.83
CA CYS A 123 3.95 -22.92 14.04
C CYS A 123 2.63 -22.16 14.27
N LEU A 124 1.51 -22.88 14.35
CA LEU A 124 0.22 -22.22 14.60
C LEU A 124 0.14 -21.60 15.99
N SER A 125 0.68 -22.29 17.01
CA SER A 125 0.73 -21.79 18.39
C SER A 125 1.64 -20.56 18.54
N LEU A 126 2.75 -20.48 17.79
CA LEU A 126 3.62 -19.30 17.76
C LEU A 126 2.91 -18.08 17.16
N LEU A 127 2.02 -18.31 16.19
CA LEU A 127 1.33 -17.26 15.45
C LEU A 127 0.02 -16.80 16.09
N THR A 128 -0.55 -17.56 17.03
CA THR A 128 -1.90 -17.32 17.53
C THR A 128 -1.97 -17.20 19.04
N LYS A 129 -3.03 -16.55 19.51
CA LYS A 129 -3.40 -16.47 20.92
C LYS A 129 -4.90 -16.78 21.08
N PRO A 130 -5.38 -17.11 22.29
CA PRO A 130 -6.81 -17.19 22.55
C PRO A 130 -7.51 -15.87 22.22
N GLY A 131 -8.77 -15.95 21.76
CA GLY A 131 -9.57 -14.76 21.45
C GLY A 131 -9.62 -13.79 22.62
N SER A 132 -9.31 -12.53 22.36
CA SER A 132 -9.26 -11.48 23.38
C SER A 132 -10.19 -10.31 23.03
N SER A 133 -10.66 -9.59 24.04
CA SER A 133 -11.38 -8.32 23.86
C SER A 133 -10.44 -7.11 23.83
N GLY A 134 -9.15 -7.33 23.57
CA GLY A 134 -8.16 -6.26 23.43
C GLY A 134 -8.50 -5.29 22.29
N THR A 135 -8.12 -4.04 22.45
CA THR A 135 -8.37 -2.96 21.48
C THR A 135 -7.69 -3.22 20.13
N SER A 136 -6.52 -3.87 20.11
CA SER A 136 -5.86 -4.32 18.89
C SER A 136 -6.62 -5.42 18.15
N ASP A 137 -7.45 -6.21 18.83
CA ASP A 137 -8.23 -7.29 18.22
C ASP A 137 -9.64 -6.84 17.82
N ALA A 138 -10.00 -5.57 18.08
CA ALA A 138 -11.35 -5.06 17.89
C ALA A 138 -11.86 -5.25 16.45
N LEU A 139 -10.99 -5.05 15.44
CA LEU A 139 -11.37 -5.26 14.04
C LEU A 139 -11.67 -6.73 13.73
N ILE A 140 -10.90 -7.67 14.29
CA ILE A 140 -11.18 -9.10 14.14
C ILE A 140 -12.54 -9.40 14.77
N LYS A 141 -12.75 -8.95 16.02
CA LYS A 141 -14.01 -9.17 16.75
C LYS A 141 -15.25 -8.67 16.01
N HIS A 142 -15.15 -7.54 15.31
CA HIS A 142 -16.31 -6.89 14.68
C HIS A 142 -16.50 -7.22 13.19
N GLN A 143 -15.45 -7.66 12.49
CA GLN A 143 -15.53 -7.95 11.04
C GLN A 143 -15.37 -9.43 10.69
N ASP A 144 -14.85 -10.25 11.60
CA ASP A 144 -14.70 -11.68 11.35
C ASP A 144 -16.07 -12.37 11.21
N ARG A 145 -16.12 -13.35 10.32
CA ARG A 145 -17.27 -14.22 10.07
C ARG A 145 -16.99 -15.67 10.48
N GLY A 146 -16.08 -15.88 11.43
CA GLY A 146 -15.70 -17.18 11.99
C GLY A 146 -14.47 -17.84 11.34
N GLY A 147 -13.67 -17.09 10.57
CA GLY A 147 -12.54 -17.64 9.80
C GLY A 147 -11.17 -17.06 10.17
N ILE A 148 -11.14 -15.91 10.84
CA ILE A 148 -9.90 -15.19 11.17
C ILE A 148 -9.43 -15.60 12.57
N LEU A 149 -8.15 -15.94 12.70
CA LEU A 149 -7.53 -16.27 13.97
C LEU A 149 -7.05 -15.01 14.70
N TYR A 150 -6.84 -15.08 16.01
CA TYR A 150 -6.29 -13.97 16.78
C TYR A 150 -4.75 -14.11 16.81
N PRO A 151 -3.99 -13.13 16.27
CA PRO A 151 -2.53 -13.25 16.20
C PRO A 151 -1.87 -13.12 17.57
N SER A 152 -0.75 -13.80 17.77
CA SER A 152 0.09 -13.64 18.96
C SER A 152 0.70 -12.23 19.03
N GLY A 153 1.11 -11.82 20.24
CA GLY A 153 1.78 -10.53 20.43
C GLY A 153 3.10 -10.44 19.67
N GLU A 154 3.88 -11.52 19.66
CA GLU A 154 5.13 -11.62 18.90
C GLU A 154 4.88 -11.48 17.39
N LEU A 155 3.89 -12.18 16.84
CA LEU A 155 3.53 -12.04 15.42
C LEU A 155 3.14 -10.59 15.10
N LEU A 156 2.30 -9.96 15.93
CA LEU A 156 1.86 -8.60 15.70
C LEU A 156 3.03 -7.59 15.73
N HIS A 157 3.96 -7.76 16.67
CA HIS A 157 5.18 -6.96 16.74
C HIS A 157 6.07 -7.17 15.51
N VAL A 158 6.30 -8.41 15.10
CA VAL A 158 7.06 -8.75 13.88
C VAL A 158 6.42 -8.08 12.65
N LEU A 159 5.11 -8.21 12.46
CA LEU A 159 4.42 -7.58 11.32
C LEU A 159 4.54 -6.05 11.32
N TYR A 160 4.57 -5.43 12.50
CA TYR A 160 4.71 -3.98 12.62
C TYR A 160 6.11 -3.53 12.18
N CYS A 161 7.15 -4.23 12.64
CA CYS A 161 8.53 -3.97 12.25
C CYS A 161 8.75 -4.25 10.75
N LEU A 162 8.16 -5.32 10.22
CA LEU A 162 8.20 -5.65 8.79
C LEU A 162 7.49 -4.60 7.92
N ARG A 163 6.40 -3.98 8.41
CA ARG A 163 5.75 -2.86 7.73
C ARG A 163 6.68 -1.64 7.66
N LYS A 164 7.31 -1.25 8.76
CA LYS A 164 8.28 -0.14 8.73
C LYS A 164 9.46 -0.43 7.80
N TYR A 165 9.96 -1.65 7.85
CA TYR A 165 11.02 -2.12 6.96
C TYR A 165 10.64 -1.93 5.49
N ILE A 166 9.45 -2.38 5.08
CA ILE A 166 9.04 -2.27 3.67
C ILE A 166 8.78 -0.81 3.26
N GLU A 167 8.31 0.04 4.17
CA GLU A 167 8.18 1.48 3.92
C GLU A 167 9.54 2.11 3.59
N VAL A 168 10.61 1.76 4.31
CA VAL A 168 11.98 2.22 4.01
C VAL A 168 12.46 1.68 2.66
N VAL A 169 12.23 0.39 2.37
CA VAL A 169 12.60 -0.24 1.09
C VAL A 169 11.96 0.51 -0.08
N LEU A 170 10.65 0.76 -0.01
CA LEU A 170 9.88 1.42 -1.06
C LEU A 170 10.21 2.91 -1.20
N ALA A 171 10.53 3.60 -0.11
CA ALA A 171 10.90 5.00 -0.12
C ALA A 171 12.21 5.28 -0.88
N LYS A 172 13.17 4.35 -0.84
CA LYS A 172 14.48 4.50 -1.48
C LYS A 172 14.46 4.23 -2.99
N ARG A 173 13.33 3.79 -3.57
CA ARG A 173 13.08 3.62 -5.02
C ARG A 173 14.30 3.11 -5.82
N ARG A 174 14.90 2.01 -5.38
CA ARG A 174 16.03 1.38 -6.07
C ARG A 174 15.55 0.48 -7.20
N HIS A 175 16.35 0.34 -8.26
CA HIS A 175 16.12 -0.63 -9.33
C HIS A 175 16.52 -2.03 -8.85
N LEU A 176 15.67 -2.66 -8.03
CA LEU A 176 15.84 -4.05 -7.64
C LEU A 176 15.30 -4.96 -8.74
N LYS A 177 16.06 -5.99 -9.13
CA LYS A 177 15.61 -6.96 -10.16
C LYS A 177 14.48 -7.83 -9.62
N HIS A 178 14.58 -8.25 -8.35
CA HIS A 178 13.59 -9.10 -7.70
C HIS A 178 13.19 -8.54 -6.32
N PRO A 179 12.50 -7.38 -6.27
CA PRO A 179 12.28 -6.64 -5.02
C PRO A 179 11.56 -7.45 -3.94
N LEU A 180 10.57 -8.26 -4.31
CA LEU A 180 9.87 -9.14 -3.37
C LEU A 180 10.81 -10.21 -2.80
N LYS A 181 11.55 -10.92 -3.66
CA LYS A 181 12.45 -12.00 -3.24
C LYS A 181 13.56 -11.45 -2.34
N GLU A 182 14.22 -10.38 -2.76
CA GLU A 182 15.28 -9.75 -1.98
C GLU A 182 14.76 -9.22 -0.63
N ALA A 183 13.55 -8.65 -0.59
CA ALA A 183 12.96 -8.20 0.67
C ALA A 183 12.63 -9.36 1.61
N VAL A 184 12.11 -10.47 1.09
CA VAL A 184 11.82 -11.71 1.84
C VAL A 184 13.11 -12.32 2.37
N ASP A 185 14.10 -12.55 1.51
CA ASP A 185 15.37 -13.21 1.88
C ASP A 185 16.08 -12.42 2.98
N ASN A 186 16.17 -11.10 2.84
CA ASN A 186 16.82 -10.26 3.83
C ASN A 186 16.04 -10.17 5.15
N ALA A 187 14.71 -10.04 5.11
CA ALA A 187 13.90 -10.04 6.33
C ALA A 187 13.97 -11.40 7.05
N ALA A 188 13.96 -12.50 6.31
CA ALA A 188 14.10 -13.85 6.87
C ALA A 188 15.47 -14.05 7.55
N ASN A 189 16.55 -13.48 7.00
CA ASN A 189 17.86 -13.50 7.65
C ASN A 189 17.80 -12.82 9.03
N VAL A 190 17.24 -11.61 9.10
CA VAL A 190 17.14 -10.84 10.36
C VAL A 190 16.28 -11.55 11.39
N LEU A 191 15.11 -12.11 11.00
CA LEU A 191 14.24 -12.83 11.93
C LEU A 191 14.92 -14.09 12.50
N ARG A 192 15.70 -14.79 11.68
CA ARG A 192 16.50 -15.96 12.12
C ARG A 192 17.59 -15.59 13.09
N GLU A 193 18.36 -14.54 12.81
CA GLU A 193 19.41 -14.04 13.71
C GLU A 193 18.85 -13.62 15.08
N ARG A 194 17.58 -13.20 15.13
CA ARG A 194 16.88 -12.78 16.34
C ARG A 194 16.10 -13.91 17.04
N ASN A 195 16.10 -15.13 16.50
CA ASN A 195 15.34 -16.27 17.04
C ASN A 195 13.84 -15.97 17.26
N LEU A 196 13.21 -15.25 16.32
CA LEU A 196 11.79 -14.92 16.39
C LEU A 196 10.95 -15.96 15.66
N LEU A 197 9.79 -16.34 16.23
CA LEU A 197 8.87 -17.33 15.66
C LEU A 197 9.55 -18.68 15.36
N VAL A 198 10.43 -19.14 16.26
CA VAL A 198 11.23 -20.37 16.09
C VAL A 198 10.39 -21.61 16.32
N CYS A 199 10.31 -22.45 15.30
CA CYS A 199 9.71 -23.79 15.39
C CYS A 199 10.82 -24.82 15.59
N THR A 200 10.65 -25.71 16.57
CA THR A 200 11.65 -26.75 16.89
C THR A 200 11.73 -27.86 15.84
N MET A 201 10.72 -27.97 14.97
CA MET A 201 10.70 -28.95 13.88
C MET A 201 11.62 -28.53 12.72
N LEU A 202 12.58 -29.39 12.39
CA LEU A 202 13.56 -29.18 11.31
C LEU A 202 12.90 -28.79 9.97
N GLY A 203 13.38 -27.71 9.35
CA GLY A 203 12.92 -27.23 8.04
C GLY A 203 11.55 -26.54 8.05
N ARG A 204 10.83 -26.54 9.17
CA ARG A 204 9.49 -25.91 9.28
C ARG A 204 9.59 -24.42 9.56
N HIS A 205 10.62 -23.98 10.29
CA HIS A 205 10.85 -22.58 10.57
C HIS A 205 11.13 -21.77 9.29
N GLU A 206 11.95 -22.29 8.37
CA GLU A 206 12.26 -21.64 7.09
C GLU A 206 11.01 -21.52 6.22
N LYS A 207 10.21 -22.60 6.15
CA LYS A 207 8.94 -22.60 5.41
C LYS A 207 7.93 -21.65 6.03
N LEU A 208 7.90 -21.54 7.35
CA LEU A 208 7.05 -20.59 8.07
C LEU A 208 7.41 -19.15 7.67
N LEU A 209 8.70 -18.78 7.78
CA LEU A 209 9.16 -17.43 7.45
C LEU A 209 8.92 -17.08 5.98
N ASP A 210 9.23 -18.00 5.05
CA ASP A 210 8.99 -17.78 3.62
C ASP A 210 7.51 -17.50 3.31
N VAL A 211 6.60 -18.34 3.83
CA VAL A 211 5.16 -18.17 3.60
C VAL A 211 4.67 -16.88 4.25
N LEU A 212 5.08 -16.60 5.49
CA LEU A 212 4.68 -15.41 6.23
C LEU A 212 5.11 -14.13 5.49
N LEU A 213 6.39 -14.02 5.18
CA LEU A 213 6.98 -12.84 4.55
C LEU A 213 6.46 -12.65 3.12
N THR A 214 6.39 -13.73 2.33
CA THR A 214 5.87 -13.65 0.96
C THR A 214 4.41 -13.23 0.95
N LYS A 215 3.57 -13.79 1.82
CA LYS A 215 2.14 -13.43 1.90
C LYS A 215 1.93 -12.02 2.42
N PHE A 216 2.78 -11.54 3.32
CA PHE A 216 2.69 -10.18 3.86
C PHE A 216 3.19 -9.13 2.87
N PHE A 217 4.34 -9.34 2.24
CA PHE A 217 4.96 -8.35 1.34
C PHE A 217 4.33 -8.30 -0.05
N ARG A 218 3.85 -9.42 -0.61
CA ARG A 218 3.32 -9.45 -1.99
C ARG A 218 2.20 -8.43 -2.21
N PRO A 219 1.16 -8.33 -1.36
CA PRO A 219 0.13 -7.31 -1.52
C PRO A 219 0.67 -5.88 -1.45
N ILE A 220 1.66 -5.63 -0.58
CA ILE A 220 2.27 -4.30 -0.42
C ILE A 220 3.02 -3.88 -1.69
N PHE A 221 3.86 -4.77 -2.24
CA PHE A 221 4.55 -4.51 -3.50
C PHE A 221 3.57 -4.37 -4.67
N THR A 222 2.52 -5.19 -4.72
CA THR A 222 1.50 -5.12 -5.77
C THR A 222 0.80 -3.76 -5.74
N ASN A 223 0.37 -3.32 -4.55
CA ASN A 223 -0.27 -2.01 -4.35
C ASN A 223 0.67 -0.85 -4.68
N PHE A 224 1.95 -0.96 -4.30
CA PHE A 224 2.94 0.05 -4.65
C PHE A 224 3.16 0.14 -6.16
N ALA A 225 3.32 -1.01 -6.84
CA ALA A 225 3.48 -1.06 -8.28
C ALA A 225 2.27 -0.48 -9.01
N MET A 226 1.04 -0.85 -8.61
CA MET A 226 -0.19 -0.27 -9.16
C MET A 226 -0.23 1.25 -8.97
N LYS A 227 0.09 1.76 -7.78
CA LYS A 227 0.13 3.20 -7.51
C LYS A 227 1.16 3.95 -8.37
N VAL A 228 2.30 3.32 -8.65
CA VAL A 228 3.33 3.89 -9.55
C VAL A 228 2.82 3.88 -11.00
N THR A 229 2.24 2.78 -11.47
CA THR A 229 1.64 2.68 -12.81
C THR A 229 0.53 3.70 -13.00
N ASP A 230 -0.43 3.79 -12.08
CA ASP A 230 -1.54 4.75 -12.14
C ASP A 230 -1.03 6.20 -12.22
N LYS A 231 0.05 6.51 -11.48
CA LYS A 231 0.69 7.83 -11.54
C LYS A 231 1.33 8.09 -12.90
N HIS A 232 2.01 7.09 -13.49
CA HIS A 232 2.61 7.22 -14.81
C HIS A 232 1.57 7.29 -15.93
N ASP A 233 0.49 6.52 -15.84
CA ASP A 233 -0.61 6.58 -16.80
C ASP A 233 -1.30 7.94 -16.77
N PHE A 234 -1.49 8.52 -15.58
CA PHE A 234 -1.95 9.90 -15.45
C PHE A 234 -1.02 10.88 -16.18
N LEU A 235 0.31 10.78 -16.00
CA LEU A 235 1.28 11.67 -16.65
C LEU A 235 1.27 11.54 -18.18
N ARG A 236 1.15 10.31 -18.71
CA ARG A 236 1.08 10.07 -20.17
C ARG A 236 -0.10 10.77 -20.85
N VAL A 237 -1.22 10.92 -20.15
CA VAL A 237 -2.39 11.64 -20.67
C VAL A 237 -2.09 13.12 -20.92
N PHE A 238 -1.12 13.72 -20.22
CA PHE A 238 -0.72 15.13 -20.38
C PHE A 238 0.45 15.34 -21.35
N GLU A 239 1.26 14.31 -21.62
CA GLU A 239 2.43 14.42 -22.52
C GLU A 239 2.05 14.44 -24.01
N VAL A 240 0.88 13.90 -24.38
CA VAL A 240 0.46 13.82 -25.78
C VAL A 240 -0.53 14.94 -26.13
N LYS A 241 -0.04 16.18 -26.23
CA LYS A 241 -0.69 17.16 -27.12
C LYS A 241 -0.26 16.85 -28.56
N PRO A 242 -1.19 16.62 -29.51
CA PRO A 242 -0.84 16.41 -30.90
C PRO A 242 0.04 17.55 -31.41
N LEU A 243 1.20 17.22 -32.00
CA LEU A 243 2.12 18.20 -32.59
C LEU A 243 1.45 19.07 -33.68
N SER A 244 0.35 18.58 -34.28
CA SER A 244 -0.49 19.33 -35.21
C SER A 244 -1.21 20.54 -34.61
N ARG A 245 -1.20 20.71 -33.27
CA ARG A 245 -1.76 21.90 -32.57
C ARG A 245 -0.71 22.85 -32.00
N LYS A 246 0.59 22.58 -32.19
CA LYS A 246 1.63 23.56 -31.90
C LYS A 246 1.79 24.47 -33.12
N VAL A 247 0.97 25.52 -33.18
CA VAL A 247 1.19 26.61 -34.13
C VAL A 247 2.53 27.26 -33.76
N LEU A 248 3.53 27.08 -34.61
CA LEU A 248 4.74 27.89 -34.59
C LEU A 248 4.33 29.28 -35.07
N ASN A 249 4.30 30.27 -34.19
CA ASN A 249 4.35 31.65 -34.62
C ASN A 249 5.78 31.91 -35.09
N LEU A 250 5.97 31.93 -36.41
CA LEU A 250 7.13 32.54 -37.08
C LEU A 250 6.87 34.03 -37.27
#